data_AF-A0A744JVY7-F1
#
_entry.id   AF-A0A744JVY7-F1
#
_cell.length_a   1.000
_cell.length_b   1.000
_cell.length_c   1.000
_cell.angle_alpha   90.00
_cell.angle_beta   90.00
_cell.angle_gamma   90.00
#
_symmetry.space_group_name_H-M   'P 1'
#
loop_
_entity.id
_entity.type
_entity.pdbx_description
1 polymer ?
#
loop_
_entity_poly.entity_id
_entity_poly.type
_entity_poly.pdbx_seq_one_letter_code
_entity_poly.pdbx_strand_id
1 'polypeptide(L)'
;MMRLTADDLKKDVDMLLDDLKRNYEIPSVLNSVRFLSKVIAIALVVQFFLSALDFFIWGGEYKGGFREAIIVYCIGFLGVFLLPSLVLLIVCHNPVMMISCLSDETKKKSVLLSLAKVKFKYVLYFAILINLFVGVCFTLNESAMIAFMGGSWFVTVIVSTIIYNMMMAPYFTPAVVSGLSKVKELLSASTK
;
A
#
# COMPACT_ATOMS: atom_id res chain seq x y z
N MET A 1 -11.80 4.42 -23.88
CA MET A 1 -12.02 3.67 -22.62
C MET A 1 -12.84 2.43 -22.97
N MET A 2 -12.27 1.24 -22.87
CA MET A 2 -13.00 -0.01 -23.18
C MET A 2 -14.12 -0.18 -22.14
N ARG A 3 -15.37 -0.36 -22.58
CA ARG A 3 -16.49 -0.65 -21.67
C ARG A 3 -16.30 -2.07 -21.16
N LEU A 4 -15.91 -2.21 -19.89
CA LEU A 4 -15.81 -3.47 -19.18
C LEU A 4 -17.22 -3.98 -18.88
N THR A 5 -17.57 -5.18 -19.37
CA THR A 5 -18.87 -5.79 -19.11
C THR A 5 -18.80 -6.71 -17.88
N ALA A 6 -19.96 -7.06 -17.32
CA ALA A 6 -20.04 -8.02 -16.23
C ALA A 6 -19.55 -9.42 -16.65
N ASP A 7 -19.75 -9.78 -17.92
CA ASP A 7 -19.31 -11.06 -18.47
C ASP A 7 -17.79 -11.13 -18.61
N ASP A 8 -17.13 -10.02 -18.99
CA ASP A 8 -15.67 -9.93 -19.02
C ASP A 8 -15.07 -10.17 -17.62
N LEU A 9 -15.67 -9.54 -16.59
CA LEU A 9 -15.25 -9.71 -15.20
C LEU A 9 -15.46 -11.14 -14.71
N LYS A 10 -16.59 -11.77 -15.07
CA LYS A 10 -16.86 -13.16 -14.72
C LYS A 10 -15.84 -14.10 -15.34
N LYS A 11 -15.56 -13.93 -16.63
CA LYS A 11 -14.54 -14.72 -17.35
C LYS A 11 -13.14 -14.54 -16.74
N ASP A 12 -12.81 -13.33 -16.30
CA ASP A 12 -11.55 -13.05 -15.60
C ASP A 12 -11.43 -13.83 -14.28
N VAL A 13 -12.51 -13.86 -13.49
CA VAL A 13 -12.56 -14.61 -12.23
C VAL A 13 -12.51 -16.11 -12.45
N ASP A 14 -13.20 -16.63 -13.47
CA ASP A 14 -13.14 -18.06 -13.81
C ASP A 14 -11.72 -18.46 -14.23
N MET A 15 -11.01 -17.60 -14.98
CA MET A 15 -9.60 -17.80 -15.32
C MET A 15 -8.70 -17.80 -14.07
N LEU A 16 -8.91 -16.86 -13.14
CA LEU A 16 -8.17 -16.81 -11.87
C LEU A 16 -8.40 -18.08 -11.04
N LEU A 17 -9.64 -18.56 -10.97
CA LEU A 17 -10.03 -19.79 -10.28
C LEU A 17 -9.38 -21.03 -10.90
N ASP A 18 -9.37 -21.14 -12.22
CA ASP A 18 -8.81 -22.29 -12.91
C ASP A 18 -7.28 -22.35 -12.78
N ASP A 19 -6.61 -21.20 -12.79
CA ASP A 19 -5.17 -21.12 -12.52
C ASP A 19 -4.85 -21.55 -11.08
N LEU A 20 -5.62 -21.05 -10.10
CA LEU A 20 -5.48 -21.47 -8.71
C LEU A 20 -5.68 -22.98 -8.55
N LYS A 21 -6.63 -23.62 -9.24
CA LYS A 21 -6.82 -25.08 -9.14
C LYS A 21 -5.64 -25.88 -9.70
N ARG A 22 -5.01 -25.38 -10.77
CA ARG A 22 -3.97 -26.12 -11.50
C ARG A 22 -2.57 -25.89 -10.95
N ASN A 23 -2.29 -24.66 -10.50
CA ASN A 23 -0.95 -24.18 -10.18
C ASN A 23 -0.83 -23.68 -8.73
N TYR A 24 -1.66 -24.19 -7.81
CA TYR A 24 -1.63 -23.73 -6.41
C TYR A 24 -0.28 -24.03 -5.75
N GLU A 25 0.47 -22.97 -5.46
CA GLU A 25 1.66 -23.04 -4.61
C GLU A 25 1.46 -22.11 -3.40
N ILE A 26 1.77 -22.61 -2.20
CA ILE A 26 1.66 -21.81 -0.97
C ILE A 26 2.72 -20.71 -1.04
N PRO A 27 2.32 -19.43 -1.04
CA PRO A 27 3.26 -18.34 -1.23
C PRO A 27 4.05 -18.10 0.06
N SER A 28 5.32 -17.71 -0.09
CA SER A 28 6.12 -17.28 1.06
C SER A 28 5.61 -15.94 1.60
N VAL A 29 5.52 -15.82 2.93
CA VAL A 29 5.22 -14.56 3.64
C VAL A 29 6.16 -13.43 3.23
N LEU A 30 7.38 -13.78 2.80
CA LEU A 30 8.38 -12.84 2.29
C LEU A 30 7.87 -12.03 1.08
N ASN A 31 6.98 -12.58 0.26
CA ASN A 31 6.40 -11.87 -0.89
C ASN A 31 5.54 -10.69 -0.43
N SER A 32 4.73 -10.89 0.61
CA SER A 32 3.97 -9.81 1.24
C SER A 32 4.93 -8.77 1.80
N VAL A 33 5.88 -9.17 2.65
CA VAL A 33 6.83 -8.23 3.28
C VAL A 33 7.63 -7.43 2.24
N ARG A 34 8.07 -8.07 1.15
CA ARG A 34 8.81 -7.41 0.06
C ARG A 34 7.95 -6.41 -0.72
N PHE A 35 6.65 -6.67 -0.88
CA PHE A 35 5.76 -5.69 -1.49
C PHE A 35 5.58 -4.46 -0.59
N LEU A 36 5.29 -4.69 0.70
CA LEU A 36 5.11 -3.61 1.67
C LEU A 36 6.38 -2.78 1.84
N SER A 37 7.55 -3.41 1.89
CA SER A 37 8.82 -2.70 2.06
C SER A 37 9.11 -1.73 0.93
N LYS A 38 8.68 -2.02 -0.31
CA LYS A 38 8.79 -1.08 -1.43
C LYS A 38 7.93 0.17 -1.24
N VAL A 39 6.72 0.01 -0.72
CA VAL A 39 5.81 1.14 -0.45
C VAL A 39 6.39 2.00 0.68
N ILE A 40 6.85 1.37 1.76
CA ILE A 40 7.44 2.06 2.91
C ILE A 40 8.76 2.74 2.54
N ALA A 41 9.58 2.13 1.68
CA ALA A 41 10.81 2.74 1.21
C ALA A 41 10.56 4.10 0.53
N ILE A 42 9.46 4.25 -0.23
CA ILE A 42 9.10 5.53 -0.83
C ILE A 42 8.78 6.57 0.26
N ALA A 43 8.01 6.19 1.28
CA ALA A 43 7.68 7.08 2.40
C ALA A 43 8.93 7.53 3.17
N LEU A 44 9.89 6.62 3.38
CA LEU A 44 11.17 6.91 4.03
C LEU A 44 12.05 7.84 3.18
N VAL A 45 12.03 7.69 1.85
CA VAL A 45 12.74 8.62 0.95
C VAL A 45 12.15 10.02 1.04
N VAL A 46 10.83 10.16 1.07
CA VAL A 46 10.16 11.45 1.29
C VAL A 46 10.53 12.04 2.65
N GLN A 47 10.52 11.24 3.71
CA GLN A 47 10.94 11.65 5.05
C GLN A 47 12.38 12.17 5.05
N PHE A 48 13.29 11.48 4.36
CA PHE A 48 14.68 11.89 4.26
C PHE A 48 14.83 13.28 3.64
N PHE A 49 14.18 13.55 2.51
CA PHE A 49 14.26 14.87 1.87
C PHE A 49 13.66 15.98 2.75
N LEU A 50 12.54 15.71 3.42
CA LEU A 50 11.91 16.68 4.31
C LEU A 50 12.76 16.93 5.58
N SER A 51 13.37 15.90 6.16
CA SER A 51 14.28 16.07 7.29
C SER A 51 15.55 16.83 6.90
N ALA A 52 16.07 16.64 5.68
CA ALA A 52 17.19 17.43 5.18
C ALA A 52 16.80 18.91 4.98
N LEU A 53 15.61 19.17 4.45
CA LEU A 53 15.08 20.53 4.30
C LEU A 53 14.86 21.22 5.65
N ASP A 54 14.26 20.50 6.60
CA ASP A 54 14.03 20.97 7.97
C ASP A 54 15.34 21.32 8.66
N PHE A 55 16.37 20.47 8.55
CA PHE A 55 17.69 20.76 9.10
C PHE A 55 18.34 22.00 8.47
N PHE A 56 18.14 22.21 7.16
CA PHE A 56 18.68 23.38 6.48
C PHE A 56 18.04 24.69 6.97
N ILE A 57 16.75 24.67 7.29
CA ILE A 57 16.01 25.86 7.76
C ILE A 57 16.25 26.10 9.25
N TRP A 58 16.11 25.05 10.07
CA TRP A 58 16.02 25.17 11.54
C TRP A 58 17.25 24.62 12.27
N GLY A 59 18.29 24.15 11.58
CA GLY A 59 19.44 23.48 12.19
C GLY A 59 20.13 24.29 13.30
N GLY A 60 20.08 25.62 13.23
CA GLY A 60 20.62 26.52 14.26
C GLY A 60 19.71 26.78 15.46
N GLU A 61 18.43 26.40 15.39
CA GLU A 61 17.44 26.67 16.45
C GLU A 61 17.28 25.51 17.45
N TYR A 62 17.83 24.34 17.12
CA TYR A 62 17.89 23.20 18.04
C TYR A 62 18.78 23.52 19.25
N LYS A 63 18.18 23.61 20.45
CA LYS A 63 18.88 23.98 21.70
C LYS A 63 19.95 22.98 22.10
N GLY A 64 19.72 21.69 21.86
CA GLY A 64 20.68 20.60 22.01
C GLY A 64 21.60 20.42 20.78
N GLY A 65 21.55 21.36 19.84
CA GLY A 65 22.29 21.35 18.59
C GLY A 65 22.03 20.09 17.76
N PHE A 66 23.09 19.59 17.14
CA PHE A 66 23.01 18.45 16.22
C PHE A 66 22.45 17.17 16.87
N ARG A 67 22.68 16.96 18.16
CA ARG A 67 22.18 15.77 18.87
C ARG A 67 20.66 15.77 18.98
N GLU A 68 20.05 16.92 19.26
CA GLU A 68 18.60 17.04 19.36
C GLU A 68 17.95 16.83 17.98
N ALA A 69 18.53 17.42 16.93
CA ALA A 69 18.07 17.22 15.55
C ALA A 69 18.07 15.73 15.14
N ILE A 70 19.16 14.98 15.46
CA ILE A 70 19.21 13.54 15.20
C ILE A 70 18.07 12.80 15.89
N ILE A 71 17.79 13.09 17.16
CA ILE A 71 16.73 12.41 17.92
C ILE A 71 15.37 12.66 17.28
N VAL A 72 15.08 13.91 16.93
CA VAL A 72 13.84 14.33 16.25
C VAL A 72 13.67 13.58 14.93
N TYR A 73 14.72 13.51 14.09
CA TYR A 73 14.63 12.82 12.82
C TYR A 73 14.50 11.31 12.99
N CYS A 74 15.19 10.70 13.95
CA CYS A 74 15.02 9.29 14.29
C CYS A 74 13.57 8.98 14.69
N ILE A 75 12.93 9.84 15.48
CA ILE A 75 11.51 9.71 15.84
C ILE A 75 10.63 9.80 14.58
N GLY A 76 10.89 10.77 13.71
CA GLY A 76 10.16 10.91 12.43
C GLY A 76 10.28 9.68 11.55
N PHE A 77 11.50 9.18 11.31
CA PHE A 77 11.75 7.96 10.55
C PHE A 77 11.09 6.74 11.17
N LEU A 78 11.17 6.58 12.49
CA LEU A 78 10.53 5.47 13.19
C LEU A 78 9.01 5.52 13.06
N GLY A 79 8.42 6.71 13.18
CA GLY A 79 6.98 6.93 12.99
C GLY A 79 6.52 6.57 11.58
N VAL A 80 7.24 7.04 10.55
CA VAL A 80 6.98 6.74 9.14
C VAL A 80 7.20 5.26 8.82
N PHE A 81 8.12 4.59 9.52
CA PHE A 81 8.32 3.15 9.35
C PHE A 81 7.19 2.35 10.01
N LEU A 82 6.92 2.56 11.30
CA LEU A 82 6.06 1.66 12.08
C LEU A 82 4.56 1.85 11.78
N LEU A 83 4.08 3.09 11.81
CA LEU A 83 2.64 3.38 11.80
C LEU A 83 1.96 2.97 10.49
N PRO A 84 2.40 3.45 9.30
CA PRO A 84 1.79 3.02 8.05
C PRO A 84 2.07 1.54 7.73
N SER A 85 3.18 0.95 8.20
CA SER A 85 3.45 -0.48 8.02
C SER A 85 2.39 -1.36 8.67
N LEU A 86 1.93 -0.99 9.88
CA LEU A 86 0.87 -1.72 10.57
C LEU A 86 -0.41 -1.77 9.73
N VAL A 87 -0.82 -0.63 9.17
CA VAL A 87 -2.03 -0.54 8.34
C VAL A 87 -1.86 -1.34 7.05
N LEU A 88 -0.72 -1.18 6.36
CA LEU A 88 -0.44 -1.91 5.12
C LEU A 88 -0.37 -3.42 5.36
N LEU A 89 0.13 -3.89 6.50
CA LEU A 89 0.14 -5.32 6.84
C LEU A 89 -1.28 -5.84 6.96
N ILE A 90 -2.15 -5.16 7.71
CA ILE A 90 -3.54 -5.59 7.90
C ILE A 90 -4.28 -5.61 6.56
N VAL A 91 -4.09 -4.59 5.72
CA VAL A 91 -4.87 -4.39 4.50
C VAL A 91 -4.34 -5.21 3.32
N CYS A 92 -3.01 -5.23 3.12
CA CYS A 92 -2.39 -5.78 1.92
C CYS A 92 -1.89 -7.21 2.08
N HIS A 93 -1.76 -7.76 3.30
CA HIS A 93 -1.22 -9.10 3.49
C HIS A 93 -2.04 -10.17 2.74
N ASN A 94 -3.33 -10.29 3.04
CA ASN A 94 -4.17 -11.31 2.41
C ASN A 94 -4.27 -11.14 0.88
N PRO A 95 -4.53 -9.93 0.33
CA PRO A 95 -4.54 -9.75 -1.12
C PRO A 95 -3.22 -10.09 -1.80
N VAL A 96 -2.07 -9.69 -1.24
CA VAL A 96 -0.76 -9.96 -1.85
C VAL A 96 -0.42 -11.45 -1.81
N MET A 97 -0.78 -12.15 -0.73
CA MET A 97 -0.61 -13.60 -0.64
C MET A 97 -1.46 -14.31 -1.69
N MET A 98 -2.74 -13.96 -1.82
CA MET A 98 -3.62 -14.55 -2.84
C MET A 98 -3.10 -14.30 -4.27
N ILE A 99 -2.63 -13.08 -4.56
CA ILE A 99 -2.03 -12.75 -5.86
C ILE A 99 -0.75 -13.56 -6.10
N SER A 100 0.01 -13.86 -5.05
CA SER A 100 1.28 -14.60 -5.17
C SER A 100 1.08 -16.07 -5.55
N CYS A 101 -0.07 -16.68 -5.23
CA CYS A 101 -0.43 -18.04 -5.65
C CYS A 101 -0.67 -18.18 -7.16
N LEU A 102 -0.90 -17.08 -7.87
CA LEU A 102 -1.24 -17.10 -9.29
C LEU A 102 0.02 -17.22 -10.16
N SER A 103 -0.09 -17.89 -11.29
CA SER A 103 0.97 -17.92 -12.29
C SER A 103 1.22 -16.52 -12.89
N ASP A 104 2.47 -16.25 -13.29
CA ASP A 104 2.82 -14.96 -13.87
C ASP A 104 2.11 -14.67 -15.19
N GLU A 105 1.70 -15.71 -15.92
CA GLU A 105 0.88 -15.58 -17.12
C GLU A 105 -0.52 -15.07 -16.77
N THR A 106 -1.18 -15.68 -15.79
CA THR A 106 -2.51 -15.27 -15.32
C THR A 106 -2.49 -13.86 -14.72
N LYS A 107 -1.45 -13.52 -13.94
CA LYS A 107 -1.24 -12.17 -13.39
C LYS A 107 -1.12 -11.08 -14.47
N LYS A 108 -0.63 -11.42 -15.67
CA LYS A 108 -0.48 -10.50 -16.81
C LYS A 108 -1.75 -10.39 -17.63
N LYS A 109 -2.49 -11.48 -17.79
CA LYS A 109 -3.75 -11.52 -18.55
C LYS A 109 -4.94 -10.96 -17.78
N SER A 110 -4.91 -11.03 -16.43
CA SER A 110 -6.07 -10.64 -15.63
C SER A 110 -6.39 -9.15 -15.72
N VAL A 111 -7.61 -8.86 -16.13
CA VAL A 111 -8.14 -7.49 -16.24
C VAL A 111 -8.38 -6.90 -14.85
N LEU A 112 -8.91 -7.70 -13.91
CA LEU A 112 -9.15 -7.28 -12.53
C LEU A 112 -7.83 -6.92 -11.82
N LEU A 113 -6.78 -7.74 -11.99
CA LEU A 113 -5.47 -7.45 -11.42
C LEU A 113 -4.79 -6.25 -12.06
N SER A 114 -4.93 -6.10 -13.38
CA SER A 114 -4.43 -4.91 -14.09
C SER A 114 -5.10 -3.64 -13.57
N LEU A 115 -6.43 -3.66 -13.45
CA LEU A 115 -7.21 -2.55 -12.93
C LEU A 115 -6.88 -2.22 -11.47
N ALA A 116 -6.76 -3.25 -10.61
CA ALA A 116 -6.33 -3.11 -9.23
C ALA A 116 -4.96 -2.44 -9.14
N LYS A 117 -3.97 -2.88 -9.94
CA LYS A 117 -2.63 -2.28 -10.00
C LYS A 117 -2.69 -0.81 -10.41
N VAL A 118 -3.49 -0.45 -11.42
CA VAL A 118 -3.64 0.94 -11.88
C VAL A 118 -4.24 1.81 -10.78
N LYS A 119 -5.35 1.40 -10.16
CA LYS A 119 -6.00 2.14 -9.07
C LYS A 119 -5.10 2.24 -7.83
N PHE A 120 -4.36 1.19 -7.52
CA PHE A 120 -3.37 1.19 -6.44
C PHE A 120 -2.29 2.25 -6.66
N LYS A 121 -1.77 2.37 -7.90
CA LYS A 121 -0.82 3.45 -8.24
C LYS A 121 -1.41 4.84 -8.04
N TYR A 122 -2.66 5.05 -8.44
CA TYR A 122 -3.34 6.33 -8.22
C TYR A 122 -3.41 6.71 -6.74
N VAL A 123 -3.82 5.79 -5.87
CA VAL A 123 -3.90 6.08 -4.42
C VAL A 123 -2.51 6.25 -3.80
N LEU A 124 -1.48 5.55 -4.32
CA LEU A 124 -0.10 5.75 -3.89
C LEU A 124 0.42 7.14 -4.27
N TYR A 125 0.17 7.59 -5.50
CA TYR A 125 0.53 8.95 -5.93
C TYR A 125 -0.21 10.00 -5.10
N PHE A 126 -1.50 9.81 -4.86
CA PHE A 126 -2.27 10.67 -3.96
C PHE A 126 -1.64 10.73 -2.56
N ALA A 127 -1.29 9.59 -1.98
CA ALA A 127 -0.67 9.54 -0.67
C ALA A 127 0.67 10.27 -0.59
N ILE A 128 1.52 10.10 -1.61
CA ILE A 128 2.81 10.80 -1.71
C ILE A 128 2.61 12.31 -1.82
N LEU A 129 1.69 12.77 -2.67
CA LEU A 129 1.44 14.20 -2.88
C LEU A 129 0.93 14.88 -1.61
N ILE A 130 -0.03 14.25 -0.92
CA ILE A 130 -0.56 14.79 0.35
C ILE A 130 0.53 14.83 1.42
N ASN A 131 1.33 13.78 1.58
CA ASN A 131 2.39 13.77 2.57
C ASN A 131 3.53 14.72 2.23
N LEU A 132 3.83 14.93 0.94
CA LEU A 132 4.79 15.96 0.54
C LEU A 132 4.27 17.36 0.91
N PHE A 133 3.00 17.64 0.64
CA PHE A 133 2.38 18.91 1.02
C PHE A 133 2.39 19.14 2.53
N VAL A 134 1.90 18.16 3.31
CA VAL A 134 1.92 18.24 4.78
C VAL A 134 3.34 18.37 5.31
N GLY A 135 4.28 17.63 4.74
CA GLY A 135 5.69 17.70 5.10
C GLY A 135 6.29 19.08 4.90
N VAL A 136 6.04 19.71 3.74
CA VAL A 136 6.47 21.10 3.49
C VAL A 136 5.83 22.06 4.50
N CYS A 137 4.54 21.91 4.81
CA CYS A 137 3.89 22.72 5.85
C CYS A 137 4.56 22.51 7.22
N PHE A 138 4.87 21.29 7.63
CA PHE A 138 5.54 21.02 8.90
C PHE A 138 6.93 21.65 8.94
N THR A 139 7.72 21.46 7.87
CA THR A 139 9.07 22.01 7.75
C THR A 139 9.09 23.54 7.77
N LEU A 140 8.05 24.24 7.30
CA LEU A 140 8.04 25.71 7.27
C LEU A 140 7.48 26.38 8.53
N ASN A 141 6.74 25.66 9.38
CA ASN A 141 6.04 26.28 10.52
C ASN A 141 6.90 26.34 11.78
N GLU A 142 7.47 25.22 12.22
CA GLU A 142 8.23 25.17 13.48
C GLU A 142 9.24 24.03 13.44
N SER A 143 10.39 24.24 14.10
CA SER A 143 11.41 23.21 14.29
C SER A 143 10.81 21.93 14.88
N ALA A 144 11.34 20.78 14.45
CA ALA A 144 10.95 19.45 14.94
C ALA A 144 9.52 18.96 14.60
N MET A 145 8.65 19.76 13.97
CA MET A 145 7.33 19.30 13.53
C MET A 145 7.42 18.10 12.56
N ILE A 146 8.55 17.98 11.84
CA ILE A 146 8.77 16.86 10.92
C ILE A 146 8.81 15.48 11.61
N ALA A 147 8.98 15.43 12.94
CA ALA A 147 8.85 14.19 13.71
C ALA A 147 7.42 13.62 13.66
N PHE A 148 6.40 14.45 13.43
CA PHE A 148 5.00 14.04 13.37
C PHE A 148 4.57 13.47 12.00
N MET A 149 5.49 13.38 11.03
CA MET A 149 5.19 12.82 9.71
C MET A 149 4.66 11.39 9.75
N GLY A 150 5.06 10.60 10.75
CA GLY A 150 4.48 9.26 10.96
C GLY A 150 2.96 9.29 11.09
N GLY A 151 2.40 10.29 11.79
CA GLY A 151 0.95 10.48 11.93
C GLY A 151 0.28 10.86 10.61
N SER A 152 0.90 11.75 9.82
CA SER A 152 0.41 12.11 8.48
C SER A 152 0.34 10.88 7.56
N TRP A 153 1.42 10.09 7.52
CA TRP A 153 1.46 8.86 6.72
C TRP A 153 0.43 7.84 7.19
N PHE A 154 0.27 7.67 8.51
CA PHE A 154 -0.74 6.78 9.09
C PHE A 154 -2.16 7.13 8.62
N VAL A 155 -2.58 8.39 8.79
CA VAL A 155 -3.90 8.86 8.38
C VAL A 155 -4.06 8.74 6.86
N THR A 156 -3.06 9.13 6.09
CA THR A 156 -3.14 9.11 4.63
C THR A 156 -3.24 7.69 4.08
N VAL A 157 -2.56 6.70 4.67
CA VAL A 157 -2.68 5.29 4.26
C VAL A 157 -4.07 4.74 4.55
N ILE A 158 -4.68 5.09 5.70
CA ILE A 158 -6.06 4.73 6.01
C ILE A 158 -7.02 5.30 4.97
N VAL A 159 -6.94 6.61 4.71
CA VAL A 159 -7.78 7.29 3.73
C VAL A 159 -7.57 6.70 2.33
N SER A 160 -6.33 6.46 1.94
CA SER A 160 -5.98 5.87 0.63
C SER A 160 -6.54 4.46 0.48
N THR A 161 -6.57 3.68 1.56
CA THR A 161 -7.20 2.35 1.58
C THR A 161 -8.70 2.44 1.36
N ILE A 162 -9.37 3.39 2.03
CA ILE A 162 -10.81 3.62 1.85
C ILE A 162 -11.12 4.03 0.42
N ILE A 163 -10.37 4.98 -0.14
CA ILE A 163 -10.50 5.42 -1.53
C ILE A 163 -10.29 4.25 -2.49
N TYR A 164 -9.25 3.45 -2.27
CA TYR A 164 -8.97 2.27 -3.09
C TYR A 164 -10.14 1.28 -3.08
N ASN A 165 -10.70 1.00 -1.90
CA ASN A 165 -11.85 0.10 -1.76
C ASN A 165 -13.08 0.66 -2.48
N MET A 166 -13.36 1.96 -2.35
CA MET A 166 -14.45 2.62 -3.08
C MET A 166 -14.24 2.56 -4.60
N MET A 167 -13.00 2.75 -5.07
CA MET A 167 -12.66 2.65 -6.48
C MET A 167 -12.82 1.22 -7.02
N MET A 168 -12.60 0.20 -6.20
CA MET A 168 -12.71 -1.20 -6.60
C MET A 168 -14.13 -1.77 -6.44
N ALA A 169 -14.96 -1.20 -5.58
CA ALA A 169 -16.32 -1.69 -5.28
C ALA A 169 -17.20 -1.97 -6.52
N PRO A 170 -17.22 -1.13 -7.58
CA PRO A 170 -18.06 -1.38 -8.75
C PRO A 170 -17.68 -2.64 -9.56
N TYR A 171 -16.46 -3.17 -9.37
CA TYR A 171 -15.97 -4.35 -10.11
C TYR A 171 -16.24 -5.66 -9.37
N PHE A 172 -16.63 -5.60 -8.10
CA PHE A 172 -17.06 -6.75 -7.30
C PHE A 172 -18.56 -7.00 -7.47
N THR A 173 -18.97 -7.34 -8.70
CA THR A 173 -20.36 -7.74 -8.98
C THR A 173 -20.73 -9.03 -8.21
N PRO A 174 -22.02 -9.34 -8.01
CA PRO A 174 -22.43 -10.57 -7.32
C PRO A 174 -21.81 -11.85 -7.90
N ALA A 175 -21.62 -11.90 -9.23
CA ALA A 175 -20.95 -13.01 -9.91
C ALA A 175 -19.46 -13.12 -9.54
N VAL A 176 -18.76 -11.99 -9.51
CA VAL A 176 -17.34 -11.91 -9.10
C VAL A 176 -17.19 -12.29 -7.63
N VAL A 177 -18.05 -11.79 -6.76
CA VAL A 177 -18.04 -12.13 -5.33
C VAL A 177 -18.30 -13.63 -5.12
N SER A 178 -19.25 -14.22 -5.84
CA SER A 178 -19.51 -15.66 -5.80
C SER A 178 -18.29 -16.47 -6.25
N GLY A 179 -17.62 -16.08 -7.34
CA GLY A 179 -16.39 -16.73 -7.79
C GLY A 179 -15.25 -16.64 -6.76
N LEU A 180 -15.06 -15.47 -6.14
CA LEU A 180 -14.06 -15.30 -5.07
C LEU A 180 -14.41 -16.08 -3.79
N SER A 181 -15.70 -16.23 -3.46
CA SER A 181 -16.11 -17.10 -2.35
C SER A 181 -15.74 -18.56 -2.61
N LYS A 182 -15.85 -19.02 -3.86
CA LYS A 182 -15.38 -20.36 -4.24
C LYS A 182 -13.85 -20.50 -4.12
N VAL A 183 -13.08 -19.45 -4.41
CA VAL A 183 -11.63 -19.42 -4.13
C VAL A 183 -11.40 -19.65 -2.63
N LYS A 184 -12.09 -18.90 -1.79
CA LYS A 184 -11.96 -19.01 -0.33
C LYS A 184 -12.31 -20.42 0.16
N GLU A 185 -13.38 -21.02 -0.38
CA GLU A 185 -13.76 -22.41 -0.07
C GLU A 185 -12.67 -23.40 -0.47
N LEU A 186 -12.13 -23.31 -1.69
CA LEU A 186 -11.04 -24.18 -2.16
C LEU A 186 -9.78 -24.07 -1.30
N LEU A 187 -9.39 -22.86 -0.93
CA LEU A 187 -8.24 -22.61 -0.05
C LEU A 187 -8.48 -23.16 1.37
N SER A 188 -9.71 -23.05 1.88
CA SER A 188 -10.06 -23.60 3.20
C SER A 188 -10.16 -25.13 3.20
N ALA A 189 -10.63 -25.73 2.08
CA ALA A 189 -10.81 -27.16 1.93
C ALA A 189 -9.48 -27.92 1.77
N SER A 190 -8.41 -27.25 1.35
CA SER A 190 -7.05 -27.81 1.31
C SER A 190 -6.45 -28.09 2.71
N THR A 191 -7.17 -27.81 3.80
CA THR A 191 -6.74 -28.05 5.19
C THR A 191 -7.32 -29.37 5.77
N LYS A 192 -7.45 -30.42 4.96
CA LYS A 192 -7.76 -31.78 5.44
C LYS A 192 -6.76 -32.79 4.90
#